data_AF-A0AA43F1D5-F1
#
_entry.id   AF-A0AA43F1D5-F1
#
_cell.length_a   1.000
_cell.length_b   1.000
_cell.length_c   1.000
_cell.angle_alpha   90.00
_cell.angle_beta   90.00
_cell.angle_gamma   90.00
#
_symmetry.space_group_name_H-M   'P 1'
#
loop_
_entity.id
_entity.type
_entity.pdbx_description
1 polymer ?
#
loop_
_entity_poly.entity_id
_entity_poly.type
_entity_poly.pdbx_seq_one_letter_code
_entity_poly.pdbx_strand_id
1 'polypeptide(L)'
;MLAVAANLVAVEEIHPVVIDLMLEGARKVHGGAGLFQRAGEFPAPLDLDLPLSPDAERFYRASPSLLRRYVPYWLVVWVNRFIVVGIPLLILAIPFVRYVPAVYRWSTRRRVYRWYGELKTIEDAVRRREGDAATHLARLERLADRVDRLHIPHAYAGELFALLLHIKLVRDMLREWAAK
;
A
#
# COMPACT_ATOMS: atom_id res chain seq x y z
N MET A 1 -27.18 -48.08 36.34
CA MET A 1 -27.80 -47.77 35.03
C MET A 1 -26.76 -48.10 33.97
N LEU A 2 -27.09 -48.93 32.99
CA LEU A 2 -26.25 -49.16 31.81
C LEU A 2 -26.64 -48.07 30.79
N ALA A 3 -25.78 -47.09 30.59
CA ALA A 3 -25.93 -46.11 29.52
C ALA A 3 -24.94 -46.51 28.41
N VAL A 4 -25.43 -46.64 27.17
CA VAL A 4 -24.58 -46.86 26.00
C VAL A 4 -24.19 -45.51 25.45
N ALA A 5 -22.91 -45.15 25.55
CA ALA A 5 -22.35 -43.96 24.92
C ALA A 5 -21.93 -44.30 23.48
N ALA A 6 -22.28 -43.42 22.53
CA ALA A 6 -21.83 -43.54 21.15
C ALA A 6 -20.54 -42.75 20.95
N ASN A 7 -19.47 -43.43 20.54
CA ASN A 7 -18.18 -42.82 20.28
C ASN A 7 -18.08 -42.35 18.82
N LEU A 8 -17.75 -41.07 18.61
CA LEU A 8 -17.50 -40.51 17.28
C LEU A 8 -16.03 -40.75 16.90
N VAL A 9 -15.80 -41.66 15.96
CA VAL A 9 -14.45 -42.10 15.56
C VAL A 9 -14.09 -41.52 14.20
N ALA A 10 -12.87 -41.01 14.08
CA ALA A 10 -12.31 -40.51 12.82
C ALA A 10 -10.92 -41.11 12.59
N VAL A 11 -10.49 -41.14 11.32
CA VAL A 11 -9.16 -41.62 10.92
C VAL A 11 -8.10 -40.57 11.27
N GLU A 12 -6.89 -41.00 11.62
CA GLU A 12 -5.80 -40.13 12.07
C GLU A 12 -5.38 -39.05 11.05
N GLU A 13 -5.51 -39.35 9.76
CA GLU A 13 -5.16 -38.43 8.65
C GLU A 13 -6.26 -37.39 8.33
N ILE A 14 -7.38 -37.39 9.05
CA ILE A 14 -8.48 -36.47 8.76
C ILE A 14 -8.06 -35.02 9.03
N HIS A 15 -8.46 -34.10 8.14
CA HIS A 15 -8.10 -32.70 8.31
C HIS A 15 -8.73 -32.12 9.60
N PRO A 16 -7.98 -31.40 10.46
CA PRO A 16 -8.45 -30.93 11.77
C PRO A 16 -9.75 -30.11 11.72
N VAL A 17 -9.96 -29.35 10.64
CA VAL A 17 -11.19 -28.56 10.43
C VAL A 17 -12.44 -29.44 10.36
N VAL A 18 -12.33 -30.65 9.81
CA VAL A 18 -13.46 -31.57 9.71
C VAL A 18 -13.83 -32.08 11.10
N ILE A 19 -12.85 -32.35 11.97
CA ILE A 19 -13.08 -32.73 13.37
C ILE A 19 -13.85 -31.62 14.11
N ASP A 20 -13.41 -30.37 13.96
CA ASP A 20 -14.11 -29.20 14.53
C ASP A 20 -15.57 -29.13 14.07
N LEU A 21 -15.82 -29.28 12.75
CA LEU A 21 -17.17 -29.22 12.17
C LEU A 21 -18.05 -30.39 12.62
N MET A 22 -17.49 -31.59 12.76
CA MET A 22 -18.20 -32.77 13.25
C MET A 22 -18.60 -32.60 14.71
N LEU A 23 -17.70 -32.12 15.57
CA LEU A 23 -17.98 -31.83 16.98
C LEU A 23 -19.01 -30.70 17.15
N GLU A 24 -18.94 -29.67 16.30
CA GLU A 24 -19.92 -28.59 16.30
C GLU A 24 -21.31 -29.08 15.84
N GLY A 25 -21.36 -29.90 14.79
CA GLY A 25 -22.57 -30.57 14.34
C GLY A 25 -23.16 -31.49 15.41
N ALA A 26 -22.32 -32.31 16.05
CA ALA A 26 -22.72 -33.19 17.14
C ALA A 26 -23.29 -32.39 18.32
N ARG A 27 -22.69 -31.25 18.69
CA ARG A 27 -23.23 -30.36 19.73
C ARG A 27 -24.57 -29.75 19.34
N LYS A 28 -24.77 -29.39 18.08
CA LYS A 28 -26.04 -28.84 17.61
C LYS A 28 -27.17 -29.88 17.62
N VAL A 29 -26.87 -31.13 17.27
CA VAL A 29 -27.85 -32.21 17.17
C VAL A 29 -28.12 -32.87 18.53
N HIS A 30 -27.07 -33.12 19.31
CA HIS A 30 -27.14 -33.90 20.57
C HIS A 30 -26.99 -33.05 21.84
N GLY A 31 -26.71 -31.76 21.74
CA GLY A 31 -26.58 -30.87 22.91
C GLY A 31 -27.90 -30.39 23.51
N GLY A 32 -29.04 -30.73 22.91
CA GLY A 32 -30.36 -30.48 23.49
C GLY A 32 -30.68 -31.43 24.65
N ALA A 33 -31.60 -31.03 25.54
CA ALA A 33 -32.14 -31.94 26.54
C ALA A 33 -32.98 -33.03 25.86
N GLY A 34 -32.74 -34.28 26.23
CA GLY A 34 -33.47 -35.45 25.75
C GLY A 34 -34.01 -36.29 26.91
N LEU A 35 -34.71 -37.38 26.59
CA LEU A 35 -35.29 -38.29 27.59
C LEU A 35 -34.22 -38.91 28.52
N PHE A 36 -33.00 -39.06 28.01
CA PHE A 36 -31.88 -39.75 28.68
C PHE A 36 -30.66 -38.85 28.92
N GLN A 37 -30.75 -37.54 28.63
CA GLN A 37 -29.60 -36.61 28.68
C GLN A 37 -30.04 -35.19 28.99
N ARG A 38 -29.23 -34.46 29.76
CA ARG A 38 -29.41 -33.06 30.10
C ARG A 38 -28.93 -32.15 28.96
N ALA A 39 -29.50 -30.94 28.89
CA ALA A 39 -29.02 -29.94 27.94
C ALA A 39 -27.54 -29.63 28.18
N GLY A 40 -26.74 -29.67 27.11
CA GLY A 40 -25.30 -29.44 27.14
C GLY A 40 -24.45 -30.60 27.65
N GLU A 41 -25.03 -31.77 27.91
CA GLU A 41 -24.30 -32.95 28.40
C GLU A 41 -23.49 -33.64 27.29
N PHE A 42 -23.93 -33.56 26.03
CA PHE A 42 -23.24 -34.15 24.87
C PHE A 42 -22.99 -33.12 23.76
N PRO A 43 -21.93 -33.29 22.95
CA PRO A 43 -20.87 -34.29 23.06
C PRO A 43 -19.92 -33.98 24.23
N ALA A 44 -19.46 -35.03 24.92
CA ALA A 44 -18.53 -34.93 26.05
C ALA A 44 -17.36 -35.91 25.89
N PRO A 45 -16.16 -35.58 26.40
CA PRO A 45 -15.00 -36.47 26.40
C PRO A 45 -15.07 -37.47 27.56
N LEU A 46 -16.19 -38.19 27.68
CA LEU A 46 -16.48 -39.17 28.73
C LEU A 46 -16.65 -40.55 28.07
N ASP A 47 -16.33 -41.63 28.79
CA ASP A 47 -16.50 -43.03 28.34
C ASP A 47 -15.91 -43.34 26.95
N LEU A 48 -14.66 -42.91 26.74
CA LEU A 48 -13.94 -43.12 25.48
C LEU A 48 -13.30 -44.51 25.43
N ASP A 49 -13.66 -45.31 24.44
CA ASP A 49 -13.01 -46.61 24.15
C ASP A 49 -11.68 -46.45 23.39
N LEU A 50 -11.44 -45.26 22.82
CA LEU A 50 -10.29 -44.92 21.97
C LEU A 50 -9.60 -43.64 22.48
N PRO A 51 -8.29 -43.46 22.24
CA PRO A 51 -7.59 -42.26 22.67
C PRO A 51 -8.21 -41.00 22.05
N LEU A 52 -8.38 -39.96 22.87
CA LEU A 52 -8.93 -38.68 22.41
C LEU A 52 -7.94 -38.01 21.45
N SER A 53 -8.43 -37.58 20.28
CA SER A 53 -7.60 -36.81 19.34
C SER A 53 -7.12 -35.50 19.98
N PRO A 54 -5.84 -35.10 19.78
CA PRO A 54 -5.32 -33.81 20.25
C PRO A 54 -6.14 -32.61 19.76
N ASP A 55 -6.82 -32.76 18.62
CA ASP A 55 -7.64 -31.72 18.01
C ASP A 55 -9.01 -31.60 18.70
N ALA A 56 -9.61 -32.75 19.05
CA ALA A 56 -10.83 -32.80 19.85
C ALA A 56 -10.59 -32.27 21.28
N GLU A 57 -9.41 -32.53 21.85
CA GLU A 57 -9.03 -32.00 23.14
C GLU A 57 -8.93 -30.46 23.12
N ARG A 58 -8.41 -29.87 22.03
CA ARG A 58 -8.42 -28.42 21.84
C ARG A 58 -9.83 -27.86 21.76
N PHE A 59 -10.78 -28.55 21.13
CA PHE A 59 -12.18 -28.13 21.08
C PHE A 59 -12.83 -28.05 22.47
N TYR A 60 -12.54 -29.00 23.36
CA TYR A 60 -13.08 -29.01 24.73
C TYR A 60 -12.35 -28.03 25.66
N ARG A 61 -11.04 -27.82 25.48
CA ARG A 61 -10.25 -26.88 26.31
C ARG A 61 -10.38 -25.43 25.87
N ALA A 62 -10.58 -25.17 24.58
CA ALA A 62 -10.74 -23.81 24.06
C ALA A 62 -12.21 -23.41 24.17
N SER A 63 -12.53 -22.54 25.13
CA SER A 63 -13.83 -21.85 25.19
C SER A 63 -14.20 -21.30 23.80
N PRO A 64 -15.47 -21.41 23.35
CA PRO A 64 -15.87 -21.07 21.99
C PRO A 64 -15.42 -19.65 21.68
N SER A 65 -14.39 -19.54 20.84
CA SER A 65 -13.71 -18.27 20.65
C SER A 65 -14.68 -17.28 20.03
N LEU A 66 -14.98 -16.20 20.76
CA LEU A 66 -15.84 -15.12 20.27
C LEU A 66 -15.32 -14.53 18.93
N LEU A 67 -14.04 -14.76 18.60
CA LEU A 67 -13.46 -14.46 17.29
C LEU A 67 -14.06 -15.27 16.13
N ARG A 68 -14.40 -16.56 16.32
CA ARG A 68 -15.07 -17.35 15.27
C ARG A 68 -16.49 -16.85 14.98
N ARG A 69 -17.11 -16.12 15.92
CA ARG A 69 -18.46 -15.55 15.74
C ARG A 69 -18.47 -14.31 14.84
N TYR A 70 -17.35 -13.60 14.73
CA TYR A 70 -17.27 -12.35 13.95
C TYR A 70 -16.34 -12.40 12.74
N VAL A 71 -15.37 -13.33 12.71
CA VAL A 71 -14.43 -13.47 11.60
C VAL A 71 -14.74 -14.75 10.83
N PRO A 72 -15.34 -14.64 9.63
CA PRO A 72 -15.55 -15.79 8.76
C PRO A 72 -14.22 -16.50 8.46
N TYR A 73 -14.24 -17.83 8.38
CA TYR A 73 -13.04 -18.62 8.13
C TYR A 73 -12.30 -18.21 6.85
N TRP A 74 -13.03 -17.77 5.80
CA TRP A 74 -12.41 -17.24 4.60
C TRP A 74 -11.46 -16.08 4.92
N LEU A 75 -11.88 -15.14 5.78
CA LEU A 75 -11.08 -13.96 6.11
C LEU A 75 -9.79 -14.35 6.85
N VAL A 76 -9.85 -15.36 7.73
CA VAL A 76 -8.66 -15.90 8.43
C VAL A 76 -7.63 -16.44 7.44
N VAL A 77 -8.09 -17.25 6.47
CA VAL A 77 -7.20 -17.85 5.46
C VAL A 77 -6.60 -16.79 4.54
N TRP A 78 -7.39 -15.81 4.12
CA TRP A 78 -6.91 -14.71 3.29
C TRP A 78 -5.88 -13.85 4.03
N VAL A 79 -6.18 -13.41 5.27
CA VAL A 79 -5.25 -12.60 6.07
C VAL A 79 -3.94 -13.35 6.31
N ASN A 80 -3.99 -14.64 6.67
CA ASN A 80 -2.77 -15.43 6.89
C ASN A 80 -1.91 -15.53 5.62
N ARG A 81 -2.53 -15.78 4.44
CA ARG A 81 -1.82 -15.78 3.15
C ARG A 81 -1.27 -14.38 2.78
N PHE A 82 -2.03 -13.32 3.01
CA PHE A 82 -1.62 -11.95 2.72
C PHE A 82 -0.49 -11.47 3.62
N ILE A 83 -0.45 -11.87 4.89
CA ILE A 83 0.63 -11.47 5.79
C ILE A 83 1.94 -12.16 5.40
N VAL A 84 1.90 -13.47 5.10
CA VAL A 84 3.09 -14.25 4.71
C VAL A 84 3.75 -13.69 3.44
N VAL A 85 2.96 -13.25 2.46
CA VAL A 85 3.49 -12.63 1.22
C VAL A 85 3.72 -11.13 1.37
N GLY A 86 2.83 -10.46 2.11
CA GLY A 86 2.80 -9.00 2.26
C GLY A 86 3.93 -8.45 3.11
N ILE A 87 4.35 -9.15 4.18
CA ILE A 87 5.49 -8.72 5.00
C ILE A 87 6.79 -8.67 4.18
N PRO A 88 7.20 -9.75 3.47
CA PRO A 88 8.37 -9.69 2.58
C PRO A 88 8.25 -8.61 1.51
N LEU A 89 7.05 -8.46 0.91
CA LEU A 89 6.81 -7.44 -0.09
C LEU A 89 6.94 -6.02 0.47
N LEU A 90 6.44 -5.77 1.69
CA LEU A 90 6.56 -4.49 2.38
C LEU A 90 8.02 -4.18 2.71
N ILE A 91 8.79 -5.16 3.20
CA ILE A 91 10.23 -5.01 3.44
C ILE A 91 10.92 -4.61 2.13
N LEU A 92 10.58 -5.26 1.02
CA LEU A 92 11.12 -4.93 -0.28
C LEU A 92 10.62 -3.58 -0.81
N ALA A 93 9.43 -3.11 -0.41
CA ALA A 93 8.87 -1.83 -0.81
C ALA A 93 9.53 -0.62 -0.12
N ILE A 94 10.10 -0.80 1.08
CA ILE A 94 10.81 0.26 1.82
C ILE A 94 11.84 1.02 0.95
N PRO A 95 12.78 0.35 0.24
CA PRO A 95 13.71 1.07 -0.63
C PRO A 95 13.00 1.82 -1.76
N PHE A 96 11.96 1.25 -2.38
CA PHE A 96 11.20 1.93 -3.45
C PHE A 96 10.56 3.23 -2.97
N VAL A 97 9.95 3.24 -1.79
CA VAL A 97 9.36 4.45 -1.20
C VAL A 97 10.43 5.52 -0.97
N ARG A 98 11.66 5.12 -0.60
CA ARG A 98 12.79 6.06 -0.45
C ARG A 98 13.25 6.67 -1.78
N TYR A 99 13.03 6.01 -2.91
CA TYR A 99 13.33 6.57 -4.24
C TYR A 99 12.29 7.58 -4.73
N VAL A 100 11.03 7.51 -4.28
CA VAL A 100 9.96 8.45 -4.67
C VAL A 100 10.37 9.92 -4.57
N PRO A 101 10.87 10.43 -3.43
CA PRO A 101 11.29 11.83 -3.36
C PRO A 101 12.42 12.13 -4.35
N ALA A 102 13.41 11.23 -4.51
CA ALA A 102 14.52 11.44 -5.44
C ALA A 102 14.06 11.54 -6.91
N VAL A 103 13.15 10.66 -7.33
CA VAL A 103 12.53 10.70 -8.66
C VAL A 103 11.73 11.99 -8.85
N TYR A 104 10.99 12.42 -7.83
CA TYR A 104 10.23 13.68 -7.84
C TYR A 104 11.14 14.92 -7.96
N ARG A 105 12.27 14.96 -7.23
CA ARG A 105 13.26 16.03 -7.39
C ARG A 105 13.84 16.04 -8.79
N TRP A 106 14.17 14.86 -9.29
CA TRP A 106 14.82 14.67 -10.57
C TRP A 106 13.96 15.13 -11.76
N SER A 107 12.67 14.78 -11.78
CA SER A 107 11.74 15.20 -12.83
C SER A 107 11.55 16.72 -12.84
N THR A 108 11.38 17.32 -11.67
CA THR A 108 11.19 18.76 -11.50
C THR A 108 12.42 19.54 -11.97
N ARG A 109 13.61 19.13 -11.52
CA ARG A 109 14.88 19.79 -11.86
C ARG A 109 15.21 19.71 -13.34
N ARG A 110 14.92 18.57 -14.02
CA ARG A 110 15.09 18.46 -15.48
C ARG A 110 14.24 19.46 -16.26
N ARG A 111 13.03 19.76 -15.78
CA ARG A 111 12.15 20.75 -16.42
C ARG A 111 12.75 22.15 -16.34
N VAL A 112 13.29 22.53 -15.19
CA VAL A 112 13.94 23.85 -14.97
C VAL A 112 15.22 23.99 -15.81
N TYR A 113 16.09 22.97 -15.81
CA TYR A 113 17.34 23.01 -16.59
C TYR A 113 17.13 23.14 -18.10
N ARG A 114 16.04 22.56 -18.64
CA ARG A 114 15.71 22.71 -20.06
C ARG A 114 15.48 24.18 -20.45
N TRP A 115 14.75 24.92 -19.62
CA TRP A 115 14.47 26.34 -19.85
C TRP A 115 15.69 27.23 -19.60
N TYR A 116 16.54 26.85 -18.64
CA TYR A 116 17.84 27.51 -18.44
C TYR A 116 18.74 27.37 -19.69
N GLY A 117 18.72 26.21 -20.34
CA GLY A 117 19.40 25.99 -21.62
C GLY A 117 18.87 26.89 -22.73
N GLU A 118 17.54 27.00 -22.88
CA GLU A 118 16.93 27.93 -23.84
C GLU A 118 17.32 29.39 -23.56
N LEU A 119 17.31 29.83 -22.29
CA LEU A 119 17.73 31.18 -21.93
C LEU A 119 19.20 31.45 -22.33
N LYS A 120 20.09 30.50 -22.02
CA LYS A 120 21.52 30.63 -22.34
C LYS A 120 21.78 30.73 -23.84
N THR A 121 20.99 30.06 -24.67
CA THR A 121 21.11 30.22 -26.14
C THR A 121 20.75 31.63 -26.61
N ILE A 122 19.78 32.29 -25.96
CA ILE A 122 19.41 33.69 -26.26
C ILE A 122 20.50 34.62 -25.74
N GLU A 123 20.98 34.41 -24.51
CA GLU A 123 22.07 35.19 -23.92
C GLU A 123 23.34 35.16 -24.79
N ASP A 124 23.76 33.98 -25.24
CA ASP A 124 24.94 33.82 -26.11
C ASP A 124 24.77 34.55 -27.45
N ALA A 125 23.57 34.49 -28.06
CA ALA A 125 23.28 35.19 -29.31
C ALA A 125 23.30 36.72 -29.13
N VAL A 126 22.76 37.23 -28.02
CA VAL A 126 22.80 38.65 -27.66
C VAL A 126 24.23 39.11 -27.38
N ARG A 127 25.02 38.29 -26.66
CA ARG A 127 26.41 38.61 -26.31
C ARG A 127 27.32 38.66 -27.53
N ARG A 128 27.07 37.80 -28.53
CA ARG A 128 27.77 37.82 -29.83
C ARG A 128 27.24 38.91 -30.78
N ARG A 129 26.18 39.64 -30.40
CA ARG A 129 25.45 40.60 -31.25
C ARG A 129 25.04 40.00 -32.60
N GLU A 130 24.68 38.72 -32.60
CA GLU A 130 24.24 38.02 -33.80
C GLU A 130 22.73 38.23 -33.99
N GLY A 131 22.33 38.88 -35.08
CA GLY A 131 20.91 39.09 -35.43
C GLY A 131 20.31 40.39 -34.88
N ASP A 132 18.98 40.47 -34.92
CA ASP A 132 18.21 41.66 -34.57
C ASP A 132 17.75 41.64 -33.10
N ALA A 133 17.91 42.77 -32.41
CA ALA A 133 17.57 42.96 -31.01
C ALA A 133 16.07 42.74 -30.75
N ALA A 134 15.20 43.23 -31.64
CA ALA A 134 13.76 43.07 -31.50
C ALA A 134 13.33 41.60 -31.62
N THR A 135 13.97 40.85 -32.52
CA THR A 135 13.74 39.41 -32.69
C THR A 135 14.12 38.60 -31.44
N HIS A 136 15.25 38.92 -30.79
CA HIS A 136 15.68 38.27 -29.55
C HIS A 136 14.80 38.63 -28.36
N LEU A 137 14.32 39.89 -28.31
CA LEU A 137 13.42 40.36 -27.27
C LEU A 137 12.05 39.63 -27.34
N ALA A 138 11.48 39.48 -28.53
CA ALA A 138 10.25 38.72 -28.75
C ALA A 138 10.41 37.22 -28.42
N ARG A 139 11.62 36.66 -28.61
CA ARG A 139 11.93 35.27 -28.24
C ARG A 139 12.08 35.10 -26.72
N LEU A 140 12.65 36.10 -26.04
CA LEU A 140 12.78 36.15 -24.58
C LEU A 140 11.41 36.31 -23.90
N GLU A 141 10.51 37.13 -24.44
CA GLU A 141 9.14 37.28 -23.93
C GLU A 141 8.34 35.96 -24.05
N ARG A 142 8.42 35.28 -25.19
CA ARG A 142 7.84 33.94 -25.37
C ARG A 142 8.43 32.89 -24.42
N LEU A 143 9.69 33.04 -24.00
CA LEU A 143 10.29 32.18 -22.99
C LEU A 143 9.74 32.50 -21.59
N ALA A 144 9.64 33.79 -21.25
CA ALA A 144 9.10 34.26 -19.98
C ALA A 144 7.65 33.79 -19.76
N ASP A 145 6.78 33.93 -20.77
CA ASP A 145 5.39 33.49 -20.70
C ASP A 145 5.25 31.97 -20.49
N ARG A 146 6.16 31.19 -21.09
CA ARG A 146 6.19 29.73 -20.93
C ARG A 146 6.70 29.30 -19.56
N VAL A 147 7.60 30.08 -18.97
CA VAL A 147 8.14 29.87 -17.62
C VAL A 147 7.10 30.24 -16.56
N ASP A 148 6.36 31.34 -16.74
CA ASP A 148 5.34 31.82 -15.79
C ASP A 148 4.15 30.84 -15.64
N ARG A 149 3.82 30.12 -16.72
CA ARG A 149 2.78 29.07 -16.70
C ARG A 149 3.21 27.77 -16.00
N LEU A 150 4.47 27.63 -15.60
CA LEU A 150 4.94 26.45 -14.90
C LEU A 150 4.53 26.52 -13.43
N HIS A 151 3.56 25.70 -13.04
CA HIS A 151 3.32 25.40 -11.63
C HIS A 151 4.51 24.61 -11.07
N ILE A 152 5.40 25.31 -10.37
CA ILE A 152 6.52 24.70 -9.65
C ILE A 152 6.17 24.65 -8.16
N PRO A 153 6.27 23.49 -7.49
CA PRO A 153 6.07 23.38 -6.05
C PRO A 153 7.01 24.32 -5.28
N HIS A 154 6.53 24.89 -4.16
CA HIS A 154 7.27 25.89 -3.36
C HIS A 154 8.70 25.46 -2.97
N ALA A 155 8.95 24.16 -2.81
CA ALA A 155 10.27 23.60 -2.52
C ALA A 155 11.36 23.96 -3.55
N TYR A 156 10.99 24.37 -4.77
CA TYR A 156 11.91 24.76 -5.86
C TYR A 156 11.71 26.19 -6.33
N ALA A 157 10.99 27.01 -5.56
CA ALA A 157 10.74 28.41 -5.91
C ALA A 157 12.04 29.19 -6.12
N GLY A 158 13.12 28.86 -5.38
CA GLY A 158 14.42 29.52 -5.51
C GLY A 158 15.05 29.41 -6.91
N GLU A 159 14.99 28.24 -7.55
CA GLU A 159 15.53 28.05 -8.91
C GLU A 159 14.69 28.81 -9.95
N LEU A 160 13.37 28.87 -9.76
CA LEU A 160 12.47 29.64 -10.61
C LEU A 160 12.70 31.15 -10.46
N PHE A 161 12.85 31.65 -9.24
CA PHE A 161 13.13 33.05 -8.97
C PHE A 161 14.47 33.48 -9.56
N ALA A 162 15.51 32.64 -9.45
CA ALA A 162 16.79 32.90 -10.09
C ALA A 162 16.65 33.00 -11.62
N LEU A 163 15.88 32.11 -12.26
CA LEU A 163 15.61 32.16 -13.70
C LEU A 163 14.84 33.43 -14.10
N LEU A 164 13.81 33.81 -13.36
CA LEU A 164 13.02 35.03 -13.61
C LEU A 164 13.87 36.29 -13.47
N LEU A 165 14.74 36.35 -12.46
CA LEU A 165 15.68 37.45 -12.26
C LEU A 165 16.66 37.55 -13.45
N HIS A 166 17.16 36.42 -13.93
CA HIS A 166 18.08 36.36 -15.07
C HIS A 166 17.39 36.80 -16.38
N ILE A 167 16.14 36.37 -16.60
CA ILE A 167 15.32 36.82 -17.74
C ILE A 167 15.13 38.34 -17.71
N LYS A 168 14.87 38.91 -16.53
CA LYS A 168 14.72 40.36 -16.36
C LYS A 168 16.01 41.10 -16.73
N LEU A 169 17.16 40.62 -16.27
CA LEU A 169 18.46 41.22 -16.57
C LEU A 169 18.79 41.21 -18.07
N VAL A 170 18.57 40.08 -18.76
CA VAL A 170 18.79 39.99 -20.21
C VAL A 170 17.82 40.87 -20.99
N ARG A 171 16.58 41.02 -20.51
CA ARG A 171 15.58 41.91 -21.11
C ARG A 171 16.02 43.36 -21.04
N ASP A 172 16.53 43.80 -19.89
CA ASP A 172 16.98 45.17 -19.69
C ASP A 172 18.19 45.48 -20.60
N MET A 173 19.16 44.54 -20.71
CA MET A 173 20.28 44.66 -21.65
C MET A 173 19.84 44.75 -23.12
N LEU A 174 18.84 43.95 -23.54
CA LEU A 174 18.30 43.98 -24.89
C LEU A 174 17.58 45.30 -25.20
N ARG A 175 16.87 45.87 -24.23
CA ARG A 175 16.19 47.16 -24.37
C ARG A 175 17.20 48.31 -24.49
N GLU A 176 18.25 48.30 -23.68
CA GLU A 176 19.34 49.27 -23.79
C GLU A 176 20.07 49.17 -25.14
N TRP A 177 20.26 47.96 -25.66
CA TRP A 177 20.85 47.75 -26.97
C TRP A 177 19.93 48.21 -28.11
N ALA A 178 18.63 47.96 -28.01
CA ALA A 178 17.65 48.41 -29.01
C ALA A 178 17.38 49.93 -28.99
N ALA A 179 17.67 50.59 -27.87
CA ALA A 179 17.55 52.05 -27.73
C ALA A 179 18.79 52.82 -28.23
N LYS A 180 19.86 52.12 -28.61
CA LYS A 180 21.11 52.65 -29.16
C LYS A 180 21.15 52.52 -30.68
#